data_AF-A0A958C519-F1
#
_entry.id   AF-A0A958C519-F1
#
_cell.length_a   1.000
_cell.length_b   1.000
_cell.length_c   1.000
_cell.angle_alpha   90.00
_cell.angle_beta   90.00
_cell.angle_gamma   90.00
#
_symmetry.space_group_name_H-M   'P 1'
#
loop_
_entity.id
_entity.type
_entity.pdbx_description
1 polymer ?
#
loop_
_entity_poly.entity_id
_entity_poly.type
_entity_poly.pdbx_seq_one_letter_code
_entity_poly.pdbx_strand_id
1 'polypeptide(L)'
;MPDNNKRPKGSFPEGDDFDRFVRRRHRVGKTWHGLFFAATLVGILALAALLTDVINDTFGYVAIQSTLPETTLVTDYNKERMLNAPRTLASEDDQLLAQNIGARPTAIGFFGYRFYQNNAESLTLLSLDGVQPDEQTVESGEYLLARPLFVYTSNAIIAEKNQVAAFLYYYLDHVSAQIRDIGYFPVSQDALTQAQDAWAEATGLTGGTVENLYPVTGEVQSVGSSTVAPVTQAMADGFSQAEGKNVTLTVNSIGTDAGIRAFCLDRQGDILDASRAMNAINIDACAAKGRQPLQLHIANDGIPIVVSAENDFLTGVTTDQLKKIFTTAENWSDVDPSWPDKPILHFIPSGDSGTLDFFVANVFGTTLEEQDPADLIAMLSANVSSGRLRALEADT
;
A
#
# COMPACT_ATOMS: atom_id res chain seq x y z
N MET A 1 70.01 70.48 17.87
CA MET A 1 69.57 71.63 17.05
C MET A 1 68.32 71.21 16.29
N PRO A 2 67.18 71.90 16.41
CA PRO A 2 66.04 71.65 15.53
C PRO A 2 66.23 72.46 14.23
N ASP A 3 66.06 71.81 13.08
CA ASP A 3 65.90 72.50 11.79
C ASP A 3 64.41 72.65 11.48
N ASN A 4 64.04 73.85 11.07
CA ASN A 4 62.70 74.39 11.06
C ASN A 4 62.26 74.56 9.60
N ASN A 5 61.45 73.65 9.08
CA ASN A 5 60.82 73.86 7.77
C ASN A 5 59.45 73.18 7.68
N LYS A 6 58.40 73.88 8.12
CA LYS A 6 57.01 73.53 7.78
C LYS A 6 56.42 74.62 6.90
N ARG A 7 56.10 74.24 5.66
CA ARG A 7 55.35 75.07 4.70
C ARG A 7 53.93 75.40 5.24
N PRO A 8 53.35 76.56 4.90
CA PRO A 8 52.04 76.97 5.42
C PRO A 8 50.89 76.10 4.90
N LYS A 9 49.89 75.84 5.74
CA LYS A 9 48.66 75.13 5.37
C LYS A 9 47.84 75.97 4.40
N GLY A 10 47.64 75.48 3.17
CA GLY A 10 46.75 76.10 2.17
C GLY A 10 47.22 75.98 0.72
N SER A 11 48.48 75.64 0.47
CA SER A 11 48.94 75.42 -0.91
C SER A 11 48.47 74.04 -1.40
N PHE A 12 47.76 73.99 -2.53
CA PHE A 12 47.63 72.75 -3.28
C PHE A 12 49.03 72.22 -3.58
N PRO A 13 49.27 70.89 -3.51
CA PRO A 13 50.56 70.37 -3.91
C PRO A 13 50.83 70.78 -5.36
N GLU A 14 52.06 71.20 -5.66
CA GLU A 14 52.50 71.62 -6.99
C GLU A 14 53.69 70.76 -7.43
N GLY A 15 53.87 70.55 -8.73
CA GLY A 15 54.91 69.68 -9.28
C GLY A 15 54.75 68.21 -8.87
N ASP A 16 55.85 67.54 -8.51
CA ASP A 16 55.87 66.10 -8.24
C ASP A 16 54.93 65.66 -7.10
N ASP A 17 54.68 66.53 -6.12
CA ASP A 17 53.74 66.26 -5.03
C ASP A 17 52.28 66.26 -5.51
N PHE A 18 51.95 67.11 -6.49
CA PHE A 18 50.63 67.11 -7.15
C PHE A 18 50.42 65.79 -7.88
N ASP A 19 51.43 65.36 -8.65
CA ASP A 19 51.36 64.12 -9.41
C ASP A 19 51.25 62.88 -8.53
N ARG A 20 51.88 62.89 -7.34
CA ARG A 20 51.69 61.84 -6.33
C ARG A 20 50.27 61.85 -5.77
N PHE A 21 49.73 63.04 -5.44
CA PHE A 21 48.37 63.19 -4.94
C PHE A 21 47.32 62.75 -5.97
N VAL A 22 47.45 63.19 -7.22
CA VAL A 22 46.57 62.82 -8.34
C VAL A 22 46.62 61.32 -8.60
N ARG A 23 47.82 60.71 -8.69
CA ARG A 23 47.97 59.25 -8.85
C ARG A 23 47.32 58.46 -7.72
N ARG A 24 47.47 58.91 -6.47
CA ARG A 24 46.80 58.29 -5.32
C ARG A 24 45.28 58.37 -5.44
N ARG A 25 44.74 59.55 -5.78
CA ARG A 25 43.30 59.75 -5.97
C ARG A 25 42.76 58.93 -7.13
N HIS A 26 43.50 58.81 -8.23
CA HIS A 26 43.14 57.98 -9.37
C HIS A 26 43.11 56.49 -9.01
N ARG A 27 44.06 56.01 -8.21
CA ARG A 27 44.08 54.61 -7.74
C ARG A 27 42.91 54.30 -6.83
N VAL A 28 42.62 55.20 -5.89
CA VAL A 28 41.45 55.09 -5.01
C VAL A 28 40.16 55.13 -5.84
N GLY A 29 40.04 56.06 -6.81
CA GLY A 29 38.90 56.14 -7.71
C GLY A 29 38.68 54.88 -8.54
N LYS A 30 39.74 54.30 -9.13
CA LYS A 30 39.65 53.01 -9.86
C LYS A 30 39.21 51.86 -8.96
N THR A 31 39.66 51.85 -7.70
CA THR A 31 39.28 50.81 -6.74
C THR A 31 37.79 50.91 -6.39
N TRP A 32 37.30 52.11 -6.10
CA TRP A 32 35.88 52.36 -5.84
C TRP A 32 34.99 52.06 -7.05
N HIS A 33 35.46 52.39 -8.26
CA HIS A 33 34.76 52.08 -9.49
C HIS A 33 34.63 50.55 -9.69
N GLY A 34 35.72 49.79 -9.46
CA GLY A 34 35.69 48.33 -9.52
C GLY A 34 34.73 47.72 -8.50
N LEU A 35 34.70 48.23 -7.27
CA LEU A 35 33.76 47.79 -6.24
C LEU A 35 32.30 48.05 -6.64
N PHE A 36 32.01 49.23 -7.18
CA PHE A 36 30.65 49.57 -7.65
C PHE A 36 30.19 48.66 -8.80
N PHE A 37 31.07 48.37 -9.76
CA PHE A 37 30.76 47.44 -10.86
C PHE A 37 30.51 46.01 -10.38
N ALA A 38 31.33 45.52 -9.44
CA ALA A 38 31.14 44.19 -8.86
C ALA A 38 29.79 44.07 -8.13
N ALA A 39 29.42 45.08 -7.34
CA ALA A 39 28.12 45.11 -6.66
C ALA A 39 26.94 45.13 -7.64
N THR A 40 27.06 45.90 -8.73
CA THR A 40 26.04 45.95 -9.80
C THR A 40 25.88 44.59 -10.49
N LEU A 41 26.98 43.89 -10.77
CA LEU A 41 26.96 42.56 -11.38
C LEU A 41 26.23 41.53 -10.49
N VAL A 42 26.51 41.54 -9.18
CA VAL A 42 25.81 40.69 -8.22
C VAL A 42 24.31 40.98 -8.19
N GLY A 43 23.93 42.26 -8.23
CA GLY A 43 22.52 42.67 -8.31
C GLY A 43 21.82 42.14 -9.57
N ILE A 44 22.49 42.20 -10.73
CA ILE A 44 21.95 41.67 -12.00
C ILE A 44 21.80 40.15 -11.94
N LEU A 45 22.79 39.42 -11.40
CA LEU A 45 22.72 37.97 -11.27
C LEU A 45 21.60 37.54 -10.30
N ALA A 46 21.43 38.26 -9.19
CA ALA A 46 20.34 38.00 -8.25
C ALA A 46 18.96 38.27 -8.88
N LEU A 47 18.82 39.35 -9.65
CA LEU A 47 17.58 39.64 -10.38
C LEU A 47 17.29 38.61 -11.47
N ALA A 48 18.32 38.14 -12.19
CA ALA A 48 18.16 37.09 -13.19
C ALA A 48 17.75 35.75 -12.56
N ALA A 49 18.30 35.40 -11.40
CA ALA A 49 17.88 34.21 -10.65
C ALA A 49 16.43 34.33 -10.19
N LEU A 50 16.06 35.45 -9.55
CA LEU A 50 14.67 35.72 -9.15
C LEU A 50 13.70 35.70 -10.34
N LEU A 51 14.10 36.25 -11.48
CA LEU A 51 13.30 36.22 -12.70
C LEU A 51 13.14 34.78 -13.21
N THR A 52 14.16 33.95 -13.10
CA THR A 52 14.09 32.53 -13.47
C THR A 52 13.13 31.78 -12.54
N ASP A 53 13.19 32.05 -11.24
CA ASP A 53 12.25 31.47 -10.25
C ASP A 53 10.81 31.91 -10.54
N VAL A 54 10.57 33.20 -10.77
CA VAL A 54 9.24 33.74 -11.10
C VAL A 54 8.73 33.17 -12.43
N ILE A 55 9.59 33.05 -13.45
CA ILE A 55 9.21 32.45 -14.74
C ILE A 55 8.86 30.98 -14.57
N ASN A 56 9.64 30.21 -13.79
CA ASN A 56 9.34 28.81 -13.49
C ASN A 56 8.01 28.67 -12.73
N ASP A 57 7.76 29.52 -11.73
CA ASP A 57 6.51 29.54 -10.96
C ASP A 57 5.31 29.98 -11.81
N THR A 58 5.50 30.93 -12.73
CA THR A 58 4.40 31.54 -13.50
C THR A 58 4.06 30.79 -14.79
N PHE A 59 5.06 30.24 -15.48
CA PHE A 59 4.90 29.62 -16.81
C PHE A 59 4.95 28.08 -16.79
N GLY A 60 5.11 27.46 -15.61
CA GLY A 60 4.70 26.07 -15.42
C GLY A 60 5.44 25.05 -16.29
N TYR A 61 6.78 25.03 -16.20
CA TYR A 61 7.53 23.77 -16.39
C TYR A 61 7.41 22.85 -15.17
N VAL A 62 6.40 23.06 -14.34
CA VAL A 62 5.93 22.06 -13.40
C VAL A 62 5.22 21.02 -14.25
N ALA A 63 5.98 20.03 -14.75
CA ALA A 63 5.44 18.68 -14.79
C ALA A 63 4.84 18.51 -13.39
N ILE A 64 3.51 18.50 -13.29
CA ILE A 64 2.88 18.10 -12.04
C ILE A 64 3.40 16.69 -11.89
N GLN A 65 4.38 16.51 -11.01
CA GLN A 65 4.83 15.20 -10.62
C GLN A 65 3.58 14.63 -9.95
N SER A 66 2.77 13.93 -10.73
CA SER A 66 1.57 13.31 -10.20
C SER A 66 2.12 12.40 -9.13
N THR A 67 1.89 12.75 -7.87
CA THR A 67 2.34 11.98 -6.71
C THR A 67 1.48 10.73 -6.53
N LEU A 68 0.88 10.25 -7.62
CA LEU A 68 0.23 8.97 -7.70
C LEU A 68 1.34 7.92 -7.57
N PRO A 69 1.30 7.08 -6.53
CA PRO A 69 2.20 5.95 -6.43
C PRO A 69 2.10 5.09 -7.70
N GLU A 70 3.22 4.56 -8.17
CA GLU A 70 3.25 3.66 -9.34
C GLU A 70 2.26 2.50 -9.18
N THR A 71 2.17 1.97 -7.97
CA THR A 71 1.22 0.92 -7.58
C THR A 71 -0.22 1.31 -7.84
N THR A 72 -0.61 2.55 -7.52
CA THR A 72 -1.96 3.08 -7.81
C THR A 72 -2.19 3.19 -9.30
N LEU A 73 -1.22 3.71 -10.06
CA LEU A 73 -1.34 3.83 -11.52
C LEU A 73 -1.53 2.46 -12.20
N VAL A 74 -0.70 1.47 -11.84
CA VAL A 74 -0.76 0.11 -12.39
C VAL A 74 -2.08 -0.57 -11.99
N THR A 75 -2.48 -0.45 -10.72
CA THR A 75 -3.69 -1.08 -10.20
C THR A 75 -4.93 -0.49 -10.86
N ASP A 76 -5.06 0.83 -10.91
CA ASP A 76 -6.23 1.50 -11.46
C ASP A 76 -6.37 1.21 -12.97
N TYR A 77 -5.28 1.26 -13.72
CA TYR A 77 -5.30 0.96 -15.16
C TYR A 77 -5.78 -0.46 -15.46
N ASN A 78 -5.19 -1.46 -14.80
CA ASN A 78 -5.56 -2.85 -15.05
C ASN A 78 -6.95 -3.18 -14.49
N LYS A 79 -7.33 -2.58 -13.35
CA LYS A 79 -8.68 -2.68 -12.80
C LYS A 79 -9.73 -2.15 -13.78
N GLU A 80 -9.52 -0.96 -14.36
CA GLU A 80 -10.42 -0.41 -15.36
C GLU A 80 -10.54 -1.32 -16.59
N ARG A 81 -9.44 -1.94 -17.05
CA ARG A 81 -9.49 -2.90 -18.16
C ARG A 81 -10.35 -4.11 -17.82
N MET A 82 -10.25 -4.65 -16.61
CA MET A 82 -11.06 -5.78 -16.17
C MET A 82 -12.54 -5.44 -16.07
N LEU A 83 -12.86 -4.29 -15.45
CA LEU A 83 -14.24 -3.82 -15.29
C LEU A 83 -14.90 -3.53 -16.65
N ASN A 84 -14.13 -3.05 -17.63
CA ASN A 84 -14.60 -2.75 -18.98
C ASN A 84 -14.46 -3.93 -19.96
N ALA A 85 -13.93 -5.08 -19.52
CA ALA A 85 -13.81 -6.24 -20.39
C ALA A 85 -15.20 -6.71 -20.87
N PRO A 86 -15.32 -7.23 -22.11
CA PRO A 86 -16.60 -7.67 -22.63
C PRO A 86 -17.25 -8.74 -21.75
N ARG A 87 -18.57 -8.59 -21.55
CA ARG A 87 -19.39 -9.55 -20.77
C ARG A 87 -18.93 -9.71 -19.31
N THR A 88 -18.41 -8.65 -18.72
CA THR A 88 -18.11 -8.57 -17.28
C THR A 88 -19.34 -8.17 -16.48
N LEU A 89 -19.64 -8.95 -15.43
CA LEU A 89 -20.50 -8.56 -14.33
C LEU A 89 -19.64 -8.38 -13.09
N ALA A 90 -19.65 -7.15 -12.56
CA ALA A 90 -18.97 -6.81 -11.33
C ALA A 90 -19.99 -6.67 -10.18
N SER A 91 -19.68 -7.19 -8.99
CA SER A 91 -20.59 -7.12 -7.83
C SER A 91 -19.84 -7.09 -6.50
N GLU A 92 -20.41 -6.41 -5.50
CA GLU A 92 -20.00 -6.54 -4.10
C GLU A 92 -20.62 -7.79 -3.43
N ASP A 93 -21.56 -8.47 -4.09
CA ASP A 93 -22.18 -9.69 -3.60
C ASP A 93 -21.45 -10.91 -4.16
N ASP A 94 -20.44 -11.39 -3.44
CA ASP A 94 -19.67 -12.57 -3.82
C ASP A 94 -20.53 -13.85 -3.93
N GLN A 95 -21.63 -13.94 -3.19
CA GLN A 95 -22.56 -15.08 -3.30
C GLN A 95 -23.31 -15.03 -4.64
N LEU A 96 -23.68 -13.83 -5.10
CA LEU A 96 -24.23 -13.64 -6.44
C LEU A 96 -23.21 -14.00 -7.52
N LEU A 97 -21.93 -13.63 -7.35
CA LEU A 97 -20.86 -14.03 -8.28
C LEU A 97 -20.75 -15.55 -8.38
N ALA A 98 -20.62 -16.23 -7.23
CA ALA A 98 -20.53 -17.69 -7.16
C ALA A 98 -21.70 -18.40 -7.87
N GLN A 99 -22.94 -17.98 -7.60
CA GLN A 99 -24.14 -18.54 -8.23
C GLN A 99 -24.15 -18.32 -9.74
N ASN A 100 -23.76 -17.13 -10.21
CA ASN A 100 -23.79 -16.83 -11.62
C ASN A 100 -22.73 -17.59 -12.41
N ILE A 101 -21.55 -17.82 -11.81
CA ILE A 101 -20.51 -18.67 -12.38
C ILE A 101 -21.01 -20.11 -12.46
N GLY A 102 -21.52 -20.66 -11.35
CA GLY A 102 -22.00 -22.04 -11.31
C GLY A 102 -23.07 -22.33 -12.37
N ALA A 103 -23.98 -21.39 -12.61
CA ALA A 103 -25.07 -21.53 -13.59
C ALA A 103 -24.66 -21.41 -15.07
N ARG A 104 -23.39 -21.12 -15.39
CA ARG A 104 -22.94 -20.78 -16.75
C ARG A 104 -21.65 -21.52 -17.12
N PRO A 105 -21.69 -22.51 -18.04
CA PRO A 105 -20.52 -23.34 -18.37
C PRO A 105 -19.28 -22.58 -18.86
N THR A 106 -19.47 -21.39 -19.44
CA THR A 106 -18.38 -20.57 -20.00
C THR A 106 -17.96 -19.42 -19.09
N ALA A 107 -18.46 -19.39 -17.85
CA ALA A 107 -18.16 -18.36 -16.88
C ALA A 107 -16.87 -18.63 -16.11
N ILE A 108 -16.18 -17.54 -15.76
CA ILE A 108 -15.02 -17.53 -14.89
C ILE A 108 -15.10 -16.34 -13.93
N GLY A 109 -14.53 -16.50 -12.75
CA GLY A 109 -14.45 -15.42 -11.78
C GLY A 109 -13.57 -15.74 -10.59
N PHE A 110 -13.57 -14.83 -9.64
CA PHE A 110 -12.86 -14.96 -8.37
C PHE A 110 -13.57 -14.15 -7.29
N PHE A 111 -13.38 -14.56 -6.05
CA PHE A 111 -13.96 -13.95 -4.83
C PHE A 111 -13.29 -14.60 -3.60
N GLY A 112 -13.67 -14.24 -2.38
CA GLY A 112 -13.12 -14.87 -1.17
C GLY A 112 -13.42 -16.38 -1.07
N TYR A 113 -12.45 -17.18 -0.60
CA TYR A 113 -12.56 -18.66 -0.57
C TYR A 113 -13.84 -19.20 0.09
N ARG A 114 -14.36 -18.52 1.11
CA ARG A 114 -15.64 -18.85 1.77
C ARG A 114 -16.78 -19.10 0.79
N PHE A 115 -16.89 -18.28 -0.26
CA PHE A 115 -17.97 -18.39 -1.23
C PHE A 115 -17.79 -19.58 -2.16
N TYR A 116 -16.54 -20.01 -2.41
CA TYR A 116 -16.29 -21.26 -3.10
C TYR A 116 -16.76 -22.44 -2.25
N GLN A 117 -16.39 -22.49 -0.96
CA GLN A 117 -16.78 -23.59 -0.06
C GLN A 117 -18.31 -23.78 -0.01
N ASN A 118 -19.07 -22.67 0.05
CA ASN A 118 -20.53 -22.71 0.08
C ASN A 118 -21.19 -23.13 -1.24
N ASN A 119 -20.44 -23.13 -2.35
CA ASN A 119 -20.97 -23.40 -3.71
C ASN A 119 -20.13 -24.49 -4.43
N ALA A 120 -19.36 -25.29 -3.69
CA ALA A 120 -18.35 -26.21 -4.24
C ALA A 120 -18.93 -27.29 -5.16
N GLU A 121 -20.21 -27.66 -5.01
CA GLU A 121 -20.88 -28.60 -5.93
C GLU A 121 -21.09 -28.02 -7.33
N SER A 122 -21.13 -26.69 -7.45
CA SER A 122 -21.41 -25.98 -8.71
C SER A 122 -20.19 -25.32 -9.33
N LEU A 123 -19.03 -25.38 -8.65
CA LEU A 123 -17.82 -24.67 -9.03
C LEU A 123 -16.61 -25.59 -9.07
N THR A 124 -15.71 -25.33 -10.01
CA THR A 124 -14.40 -25.98 -10.10
C THR A 124 -13.30 -24.97 -9.81
N LEU A 125 -12.37 -25.32 -8.92
CA LEU A 125 -11.14 -24.56 -8.67
C LEU A 125 -10.15 -24.76 -9.81
N LEU A 126 -9.63 -23.66 -10.34
CA LEU A 126 -8.52 -23.69 -11.29
C LEU A 126 -7.18 -23.58 -10.57
N SER A 127 -6.18 -24.33 -11.06
CA SER A 127 -4.79 -24.06 -10.68
C SER A 127 -4.27 -22.81 -11.39
N LEU A 128 -3.53 -21.96 -10.70
CA LEU A 128 -2.78 -20.84 -11.27
C LEU A 128 -1.30 -21.23 -11.35
N ASP A 129 -0.75 -21.22 -12.57
CA ASP A 129 0.62 -21.69 -12.84
C ASP A 129 0.91 -23.11 -12.30
N GLY A 130 -0.11 -23.97 -12.31
CA GLY A 130 -0.03 -25.36 -11.82
C GLY A 130 -0.25 -25.51 -10.31
N VAL A 131 -0.48 -24.42 -9.57
CA VAL A 131 -0.69 -24.41 -8.12
C VAL A 131 -2.17 -24.18 -7.80
N GLN A 132 -2.80 -25.06 -7.03
CA GLN A 132 -4.17 -24.85 -6.52
C GLN A 132 -4.16 -24.19 -5.15
N PRO A 133 -5.22 -23.47 -4.75
CA PRO A 133 -5.34 -22.98 -3.39
C PRO A 133 -5.67 -24.14 -2.44
N ASP A 134 -4.71 -24.49 -1.59
CA ASP A 134 -4.88 -25.40 -0.46
C ASP A 134 -4.09 -24.89 0.76
N GLU A 135 -4.19 -25.55 1.90
CA GLU A 135 -3.50 -25.11 3.12
C GLU A 135 -1.99 -24.97 2.94
N GLN A 136 -1.37 -25.92 2.25
CA GLN A 136 0.07 -25.95 2.08
C GLN A 136 0.52 -24.83 1.14
N THR A 137 -0.15 -24.66 0.01
CA THR A 137 0.24 -23.68 -1.02
C THR A 137 -0.11 -22.25 -0.61
N VAL A 138 -1.21 -22.06 0.12
CA VAL A 138 -1.64 -20.76 0.62
C VAL A 138 -0.74 -20.30 1.77
N GLU A 139 -0.34 -21.20 2.67
CA GLU A 139 0.56 -20.85 3.76
C GLU A 139 2.01 -20.63 3.29
N SER A 140 2.51 -21.47 2.39
CA SER A 140 3.87 -21.35 1.86
C SER A 140 4.06 -20.09 0.99
N GLY A 141 2.96 -19.48 0.53
CA GLY A 141 2.96 -18.41 -0.45
C GLY A 141 3.20 -18.89 -1.89
N GLU A 142 3.16 -20.20 -2.14
CA GLU A 142 3.29 -20.77 -3.49
C GLU A 142 2.06 -20.45 -4.35
N TYR A 143 0.87 -20.38 -3.74
CA TYR A 143 -0.33 -19.90 -4.44
C TYR A 143 -0.31 -18.36 -4.51
N LEU A 144 -0.12 -17.82 -5.71
CA LEU A 144 0.06 -16.38 -5.95
C LEU A 144 -1.06 -15.49 -5.37
N LEU A 145 -2.29 -16.00 -5.33
CA LEU A 145 -3.47 -15.28 -4.84
C LEU A 145 -3.79 -15.61 -3.38
N ALA A 146 -2.76 -15.85 -2.58
CA ALA A 146 -2.83 -16.01 -1.14
C ALA A 146 -2.27 -14.78 -0.42
N ARG A 147 -2.89 -14.39 0.69
CA ARG A 147 -2.34 -13.36 1.60
C ARG A 147 -2.38 -13.82 3.05
N PRO A 148 -1.31 -13.58 3.81
CA PRO A 148 -1.28 -13.85 5.23
C PRO A 148 -2.17 -12.85 5.99
N LEU A 149 -2.86 -13.35 7.01
CA LEU A 149 -3.67 -12.56 7.92
C LEU A 149 -2.97 -12.47 9.27
N PHE A 150 -2.85 -11.25 9.77
CA PHE A 150 -2.18 -10.95 11.02
C PHE A 150 -3.08 -10.17 11.95
N VAL A 151 -2.84 -10.41 13.23
CA VAL A 151 -3.27 -9.55 14.32
C VAL A 151 -2.01 -8.99 14.96
N TYR A 152 -1.97 -7.69 15.18
CA TYR A 152 -0.88 -7.02 15.89
C TYR A 152 -1.40 -6.44 17.19
N THR A 153 -0.57 -6.43 18.22
CA THR A 153 -0.70 -5.51 19.34
C THR A 153 0.65 -4.84 19.60
N SER A 154 0.85 -4.18 20.73
CA SER A 154 2.17 -3.72 21.12
C SER A 154 2.57 -4.26 22.48
N ASN A 155 3.87 -4.42 22.71
CA ASN A 155 4.41 -4.89 23.98
C ASN A 155 3.92 -4.05 25.17
N ALA A 156 3.76 -2.73 24.98
CA ALA A 156 3.23 -1.85 26.01
C ALA A 156 1.75 -2.13 26.30
N ILE A 157 0.92 -2.27 25.26
CA ILE A 157 -0.52 -2.52 25.41
C ILE A 157 -0.78 -3.86 26.08
N ILE A 158 -0.13 -4.91 25.61
CA ILE A 158 -0.39 -6.27 26.11
C ILE A 158 0.10 -6.43 27.56
N ALA A 159 1.13 -5.69 27.97
CA ALA A 159 1.60 -5.65 29.35
C ALA A 159 0.72 -4.79 30.28
N GLU A 160 0.13 -3.71 29.77
CA GLU A 160 -0.70 -2.79 30.58
C GLU A 160 -2.18 -3.21 30.65
N LYS A 161 -2.69 -3.90 29.63
CA LYS A 161 -4.10 -4.26 29.49
C LYS A 161 -4.30 -5.78 29.52
N ASN A 162 -4.50 -6.34 30.70
CA ASN A 162 -4.75 -7.77 30.90
C ASN A 162 -5.89 -8.32 30.03
N GLN A 163 -6.94 -7.53 29.78
CA GLN A 163 -8.05 -7.92 28.91
C GLN A 163 -7.63 -8.09 27.43
N VAL A 164 -6.62 -7.34 26.97
CA VAL A 164 -6.05 -7.51 25.62
C VAL A 164 -5.22 -8.79 25.58
N ALA A 165 -4.38 -9.01 26.60
CA ALA A 165 -3.60 -10.26 26.72
C ALA A 165 -4.51 -11.49 26.74
N ALA A 166 -5.57 -11.46 27.56
CA ALA A 166 -6.55 -12.55 27.68
C ALA A 166 -7.32 -12.78 26.37
N PHE A 167 -7.71 -11.71 25.68
CA PHE A 167 -8.40 -11.84 24.39
C PHE A 167 -7.48 -12.45 23.32
N LEU A 168 -6.23 -12.01 23.22
CA LEU A 168 -5.26 -12.57 22.26
C LEU A 168 -4.88 -14.02 22.60
N TYR A 169 -4.82 -14.38 23.88
CA TYR A 169 -4.66 -15.78 24.28
C TYR A 169 -5.83 -16.63 23.79
N TYR A 170 -7.07 -16.21 24.07
CA TYR A 170 -8.27 -16.88 23.59
C TYR A 170 -8.26 -16.99 22.05
N TYR A 171 -7.89 -15.89 21.37
CA TYR A 171 -7.79 -15.83 19.91
C TYR A 171 -6.87 -16.94 19.38
N LEU A 172 -5.64 -17.03 19.89
CA LEU A 172 -4.66 -18.02 19.43
C LEU A 172 -5.05 -19.45 19.80
N ASP A 173 -5.79 -19.65 20.88
CA ASP A 173 -6.25 -20.98 21.30
C ASP A 173 -7.44 -21.49 20.46
N HIS A 174 -8.28 -20.59 19.94
CA HIS A 174 -9.54 -20.94 19.27
C HIS A 174 -9.55 -20.72 17.76
N VAL A 175 -8.69 -19.84 17.22
CA VAL A 175 -8.76 -19.43 15.80
C VAL A 175 -8.65 -20.64 14.87
N SER A 176 -7.69 -21.53 15.09
CA SER A 176 -7.47 -22.69 14.21
C SER A 176 -8.67 -23.64 14.12
N ALA A 177 -9.49 -23.71 15.17
CA ALA A 177 -10.70 -24.54 15.17
C ALA A 177 -11.86 -23.91 14.39
N GLN A 178 -11.92 -22.57 14.31
CA GLN A 178 -13.05 -21.85 13.72
C GLN A 178 -12.74 -21.27 12.32
N ILE A 179 -11.46 -21.11 11.99
CA ILE A 179 -11.03 -20.34 10.82
C ILE A 179 -11.56 -20.89 9.49
N ARG A 180 -11.73 -22.22 9.41
CA ARG A 180 -12.28 -22.91 8.23
C ARG A 180 -13.76 -22.60 8.01
N ASP A 181 -14.53 -22.53 9.09
CA ASP A 181 -15.96 -22.24 9.03
C ASP A 181 -16.21 -20.76 8.70
N ILE A 182 -15.28 -19.89 9.10
CA ILE A 182 -15.26 -18.48 8.71
C ILE A 182 -14.91 -18.33 7.22
N GLY A 183 -14.09 -19.25 6.70
CA GLY A 183 -13.78 -19.39 5.27
C GLY A 183 -12.36 -18.99 4.88
N TYR A 184 -11.43 -19.12 5.82
CA TYR A 184 -10.00 -18.91 5.61
C TYR A 184 -9.21 -20.19 5.91
N PHE A 185 -7.95 -20.21 5.49
CA PHE A 185 -7.04 -21.31 5.74
C PHE A 185 -6.34 -21.11 7.10
N PRO A 186 -6.22 -22.16 7.94
CA PRO A 186 -5.41 -22.08 9.14
C PRO A 186 -3.94 -21.84 8.79
N VAL A 187 -3.19 -21.33 9.76
CA VAL A 187 -1.73 -21.42 9.76
C VAL A 187 -1.30 -22.81 10.21
N SER A 188 -0.07 -23.20 9.90
CA SER A 188 0.57 -24.42 10.40
C SER A 188 0.66 -24.40 11.92
N GLN A 189 0.80 -25.60 12.49
CA GLN A 189 1.03 -25.74 13.92
C GLN A 189 2.31 -24.99 14.36
N ASP A 190 3.33 -24.95 13.51
CA ASP A 190 4.58 -24.25 13.81
C ASP A 190 4.39 -22.73 13.85
N ALA A 191 3.66 -22.16 12.88
CA ALA A 191 3.33 -20.74 12.87
C ALA A 191 2.42 -20.34 14.05
N LEU A 192 1.44 -21.19 14.39
CA LEU A 192 0.61 -20.97 15.58
C LEU A 192 1.43 -21.00 16.86
N THR A 193 2.33 -21.98 17.00
CA THR A 193 3.22 -22.11 18.16
C THR A 193 4.13 -20.88 18.27
N GLN A 194 4.67 -20.38 17.16
CA GLN A 194 5.45 -19.14 17.15
C GLN A 194 4.63 -17.93 17.63
N ALA A 195 3.37 -17.82 17.22
CA ALA A 195 2.49 -16.75 17.70
C ALA A 195 2.20 -16.88 19.21
N GLN A 196 1.97 -18.09 19.70
CA GLN A 196 1.76 -18.38 21.12
C GLN A 196 3.01 -18.10 21.96
N ASP A 197 4.18 -18.47 21.47
CA ASP A 197 5.47 -18.19 22.12
C ASP A 197 5.76 -16.68 22.16
N ALA A 198 5.49 -15.96 21.07
CA ALA A 198 5.65 -14.50 21.03
C ALA A 198 4.69 -13.81 22.02
N TRP A 199 3.45 -14.29 22.13
CA TRP A 199 2.50 -13.83 23.14
C TRP A 199 3.00 -14.12 24.58
N ALA A 200 3.52 -15.32 24.81
CA ALA A 200 4.04 -15.74 26.12
C ALA A 200 5.27 -14.92 26.53
N GLU A 201 6.19 -14.65 25.60
CA GLU A 201 7.37 -13.81 25.83
C GLU A 201 6.96 -12.37 26.15
N ALA A 202 6.02 -11.80 25.39
CA ALA A 202 5.58 -10.41 25.57
C ALA A 202 4.83 -10.19 26.89
N THR A 203 4.12 -11.21 27.40
CA THR A 203 3.35 -11.13 28.65
C THR A 203 4.10 -11.66 29.87
N GLY A 204 5.12 -12.49 29.66
CA GLY A 204 5.76 -13.28 30.72
C GLY A 204 4.87 -14.38 31.30
N LEU A 205 3.76 -14.72 30.63
CA LEU A 205 2.80 -15.73 31.08
C LEU A 205 2.99 -17.05 30.32
N THR A 206 2.78 -18.16 31.02
CA THR A 206 2.79 -19.52 30.44
C THR A 206 1.52 -20.25 30.85
N GLY A 207 1.23 -21.42 30.25
CA GLY A 207 -0.03 -22.15 30.46
C GLY A 207 -0.47 -22.36 31.92
N GLY A 208 0.46 -22.42 32.88
CA GLY A 208 0.12 -22.50 34.32
C GLY A 208 -0.22 -21.17 35.01
N THR A 209 0.06 -20.03 34.37
CA THR A 209 -0.18 -18.68 34.93
C THR A 209 -1.22 -17.89 34.13
N VAL A 210 -1.64 -18.37 32.96
CA VAL A 210 -2.67 -17.71 32.13
C VAL A 210 -3.98 -17.55 32.88
N GLU A 211 -4.37 -18.53 33.70
CA GLU A 211 -5.58 -18.45 34.52
C GLU A 211 -5.58 -17.22 35.45
N ASN A 212 -4.40 -16.70 35.83
CA ASN A 212 -4.28 -15.51 36.67
C ASN A 212 -4.67 -14.21 35.95
N LEU A 213 -4.86 -14.23 34.63
CA LEU A 213 -5.42 -13.09 33.89
C LEU A 213 -6.88 -12.85 34.28
N TYR A 214 -7.62 -13.90 34.62
CA TYR A 214 -9.06 -13.85 34.81
C TYR A 214 -9.47 -13.61 36.27
N PRO A 215 -10.61 -12.93 36.51
CA PRO A 215 -11.50 -12.33 35.52
C PRO A 215 -10.92 -11.03 34.95
N VAL A 216 -11.11 -10.81 33.64
CA VAL A 216 -10.76 -9.56 32.98
C VAL A 216 -11.98 -8.66 32.79
N THR A 217 -11.76 -7.34 32.81
CA THR A 217 -12.81 -6.32 32.60
C THR A 217 -12.26 -5.18 31.76
N GLY A 218 -13.14 -4.42 31.11
CA GLY A 218 -12.80 -3.18 30.41
C GLY A 218 -13.08 -3.25 28.93
N GLU A 219 -12.35 -2.48 28.14
CA GLU A 219 -12.54 -2.39 26.69
C GLU A 219 -11.33 -2.89 25.92
N VAL A 220 -11.60 -3.55 24.79
CA VAL A 220 -10.63 -3.93 23.77
C VAL A 220 -11.13 -3.39 22.42
N GLN A 221 -10.30 -2.61 21.75
CA GLN A 221 -10.63 -2.04 20.44
C GLN A 221 -9.69 -2.60 19.37
N SER A 222 -10.24 -3.26 18.36
CA SER A 222 -9.51 -3.61 17.14
C SER A 222 -9.75 -2.57 16.05
N VAL A 223 -8.74 -2.33 15.22
CA VAL A 223 -8.83 -1.46 14.03
C VAL A 223 -8.06 -2.06 12.86
N GLY A 224 -8.56 -1.96 11.63
CA GLY A 224 -7.77 -2.25 10.43
C GLY A 224 -8.51 -3.02 9.35
N SER A 225 -7.93 -4.13 8.90
CA SER A 225 -8.33 -4.89 7.71
C SER A 225 -9.78 -5.36 7.73
N SER A 226 -10.51 -5.08 6.64
CA SER A 226 -11.84 -5.64 6.40
C SER A 226 -11.84 -7.15 6.19
N THR A 227 -10.72 -7.72 5.73
CA THR A 227 -10.54 -9.17 5.58
C THR A 227 -10.42 -9.86 6.94
N VAL A 228 -9.69 -9.26 7.89
CA VAL A 228 -9.44 -9.86 9.21
C VAL A 228 -10.58 -9.56 10.19
N ALA A 229 -11.33 -8.47 10.00
CA ALA A 229 -12.42 -8.07 10.89
C ALA A 229 -13.46 -9.18 11.16
N PRO A 230 -13.92 -9.99 10.18
CA PRO A 230 -14.81 -11.13 10.44
C PRO A 230 -14.19 -12.19 11.37
N VAL A 231 -12.88 -12.44 11.27
CA VAL A 231 -12.18 -13.38 12.16
C VAL A 231 -12.13 -12.82 13.57
N THR A 232 -11.70 -11.56 13.70
CA THR A 232 -11.60 -10.89 15.00
C THR A 232 -12.97 -10.74 15.67
N GLN A 233 -14.04 -10.51 14.90
CA GLN A 233 -15.41 -10.49 15.41
C GLN A 233 -15.86 -11.87 15.92
N ALA A 234 -15.60 -12.95 15.18
CA ALA A 234 -15.93 -14.31 15.62
C ALA A 234 -15.21 -14.68 16.93
N MET A 235 -13.91 -14.34 17.03
CA MET A 235 -13.15 -14.51 18.27
C MET A 235 -13.71 -13.67 19.41
N ALA A 236 -14.10 -12.42 19.14
CA ALA A 236 -14.70 -11.54 20.13
C ALA A 236 -16.03 -12.08 20.66
N ASP A 237 -16.89 -12.56 19.77
CA ASP A 237 -18.19 -13.15 20.12
C ASP A 237 -18.00 -14.38 21.01
N GLY A 238 -17.07 -15.27 20.66
CA GLY A 238 -16.73 -16.45 21.47
C GLY A 238 -16.18 -16.08 22.85
N PHE A 239 -15.20 -15.17 22.89
CA PHE A 239 -14.59 -14.71 24.14
C PHE A 239 -15.60 -14.06 25.09
N SER A 240 -16.51 -13.23 24.55
CA SER A 240 -17.55 -12.57 25.34
C SER A 240 -18.55 -13.55 25.96
N GLN A 241 -18.74 -14.73 25.36
CA GLN A 241 -19.61 -15.79 25.87
C GLN A 241 -18.89 -16.69 26.91
N ALA A 242 -17.57 -16.71 26.90
CA ALA A 242 -16.73 -17.57 27.73
C ALA A 242 -16.01 -16.79 28.85
N GLU A 243 -14.69 -16.58 28.76
CA GLU A 243 -13.85 -16.00 29.81
C GLU A 243 -13.90 -14.47 29.86
N GLY A 244 -14.37 -13.83 28.78
CA GLY A 244 -14.39 -12.39 28.55
C GLY A 244 -15.72 -11.69 28.84
N LYS A 245 -16.63 -12.28 29.63
CA LYS A 245 -18.01 -11.79 29.86
C LYS A 245 -18.15 -10.33 30.31
N ASN A 246 -17.10 -9.75 30.89
CA ASN A 246 -17.08 -8.37 31.37
C ASN A 246 -16.19 -7.44 30.51
N VAL A 247 -15.83 -7.89 29.31
CA VAL A 247 -15.02 -7.13 28.35
C VAL A 247 -15.89 -6.69 27.18
N THR A 248 -15.89 -5.40 26.88
CA THR A 248 -16.51 -4.85 25.67
C THR A 248 -15.50 -4.87 24.54
N LEU A 249 -15.82 -5.57 23.46
CA LEU A 249 -14.99 -5.69 22.27
C LEU A 249 -15.61 -4.91 21.11
N THR A 250 -14.82 -4.02 20.51
CA THR A 250 -15.22 -3.25 19.33
C THR A 250 -14.26 -3.53 18.19
N VAL A 251 -14.77 -3.92 17.03
CA VAL A 251 -13.98 -4.19 15.82
C VAL A 251 -14.26 -3.12 14.76
N ASN A 252 -13.25 -2.32 14.43
CA ASN A 252 -13.36 -1.21 13.47
C ASN A 252 -12.63 -1.52 12.17
N SER A 253 -13.37 -1.86 11.12
CA SER A 253 -12.80 -2.08 9.78
C SER A 253 -12.59 -0.76 9.05
N ILE A 254 -11.33 -0.39 8.78
CA ILE A 254 -10.94 0.81 8.02
C ILE A 254 -9.90 0.53 6.90
N GLY A 255 -9.50 -0.73 6.71
CA GLY A 255 -8.44 -1.16 5.80
C GLY A 255 -7.07 -1.26 6.47
N THR A 256 -6.19 -2.13 5.95
CA THR A 256 -4.87 -2.42 6.56
C THR A 256 -3.97 -1.17 6.66
N ASP A 257 -3.87 -0.38 5.60
CA ASP A 257 -2.96 0.79 5.57
C ASP A 257 -3.45 1.93 6.48
N ALA A 258 -4.77 2.19 6.46
CA ALA A 258 -5.38 3.13 7.38
C ALA A 258 -5.29 2.63 8.83
N GLY A 259 -5.48 1.32 9.05
CA GLY A 259 -5.29 0.64 10.33
C GLY A 259 -3.88 0.79 10.88
N ILE A 260 -2.84 0.57 10.06
CA ILE A 260 -1.44 0.75 10.46
C ILE A 260 -1.20 2.20 10.89
N ARG A 261 -1.68 3.20 10.14
CA ARG A 261 -1.56 4.61 10.54
C ARG A 261 -2.29 4.90 11.85
N ALA A 262 -3.54 4.45 11.97
CA ALA A 262 -4.34 4.65 13.17
C ALA A 262 -3.68 4.01 14.40
N PHE A 263 -3.22 2.76 14.28
CA PHE A 263 -2.57 2.01 15.34
C PHE A 263 -1.21 2.60 15.73
N CYS A 264 -0.36 2.89 14.75
CA CYS A 264 1.03 3.29 15.00
C CYS A 264 1.19 4.79 15.24
N LEU A 265 0.63 5.63 14.37
CA LEU A 265 0.83 7.08 14.41
C LEU A 265 -0.14 7.76 15.36
N ASP A 266 -1.42 7.42 15.24
CA ASP A 266 -2.50 8.06 16.01
C ASP A 266 -2.73 7.36 17.36
N ARG A 267 -2.09 6.22 17.58
CA ARG A 267 -2.18 5.39 18.79
C ARG A 267 -3.63 4.99 19.12
N GLN A 268 -4.44 4.75 18.10
CA GLN A 268 -5.81 4.28 18.20
C GLN A 268 -5.85 2.74 18.19
N GLY A 269 -6.82 2.15 18.91
CA GLY A 269 -6.93 0.70 19.03
C GLY A 269 -5.87 0.06 19.92
N ASP A 270 -6.23 -1.09 20.45
CA ASP A 270 -5.38 -2.02 21.20
C ASP A 270 -4.79 -3.11 20.31
N ILE A 271 -5.54 -3.43 19.26
CA ILE A 271 -5.26 -4.47 18.29
C ILE A 271 -5.35 -3.88 16.89
N LEU A 272 -4.43 -4.29 16.03
CA LEU A 272 -4.45 -3.99 14.62
C LEU A 272 -4.69 -5.27 13.81
N ASP A 273 -5.78 -5.27 13.07
CA ASP A 273 -6.13 -6.28 12.08
C ASP A 273 -5.44 -5.96 10.75
N ALA A 274 -4.71 -6.91 10.16
CA ALA A 274 -3.92 -6.64 8.94
C ALA A 274 -3.88 -7.83 7.98
N SER A 275 -4.23 -7.60 6.72
CA SER A 275 -4.19 -8.61 5.64
C SER A 275 -2.89 -8.58 4.81
N ARG A 276 -1.85 -7.98 5.38
CA ARG A 276 -0.45 -8.03 4.91
C ARG A 276 0.48 -7.74 6.07
N ALA A 277 1.73 -8.16 5.95
CA ALA A 277 2.74 -7.83 6.95
C ALA A 277 3.03 -6.32 6.97
N MET A 278 3.42 -5.79 8.13
CA MET A 278 4.06 -4.48 8.18
C MET A 278 5.44 -4.54 7.53
N ASN A 279 5.77 -3.57 6.69
CA ASN A 279 7.15 -3.39 6.24
C ASN A 279 7.99 -2.69 7.33
N ALA A 280 9.32 -2.66 7.16
CA ALA A 280 10.25 -2.07 8.12
C ALA A 280 9.92 -0.60 8.45
N ILE A 281 9.52 0.19 7.44
CA ILE A 281 9.15 1.61 7.63
C ILE A 281 7.97 1.73 8.60
N ASN A 282 6.95 0.89 8.44
CA ASN A 282 5.80 0.89 9.33
C ASN A 282 6.20 0.46 10.74
N ILE A 283 6.99 -0.62 10.89
CA ILE A 283 7.47 -1.11 12.19
C ILE A 283 8.25 -0.01 12.94
N ASP A 284 9.19 0.65 12.26
CA ASP A 284 9.99 1.74 12.82
C ASP A 284 9.11 2.93 13.23
N ALA A 285 8.09 3.25 12.44
CA ALA A 285 7.13 4.30 12.77
C ALA A 285 6.30 3.98 14.02
N CYS A 286 5.88 2.72 14.20
CA CYS A 286 5.18 2.26 15.41
C CYS A 286 6.13 2.32 16.63
N ALA A 287 7.36 1.83 16.48
CA ALA A 287 8.38 1.85 17.51
C ALA A 287 8.71 3.27 17.98
N ALA A 288 8.85 4.23 17.06
CA ALA A 288 9.08 5.64 17.36
C ALA A 288 7.94 6.31 18.17
N LYS A 289 6.75 5.70 18.18
CA LYS A 289 5.58 6.12 18.97
C LYS A 289 5.39 5.28 20.25
N GLY A 290 6.37 4.44 20.60
CA GLY A 290 6.32 3.57 21.78
C GLY A 290 5.40 2.36 21.62
N ARG A 291 4.98 2.03 20.38
CA ARG A 291 4.18 0.85 20.06
C ARG A 291 5.04 -0.14 19.31
N GLN A 292 5.94 -0.83 20.02
CA GLN A 292 6.69 -1.95 19.45
C GLN A 292 5.72 -3.06 19.04
N PRO A 293 5.52 -3.34 17.74
CA PRO A 293 4.49 -4.26 17.31
C PRO A 293 4.82 -5.70 17.70
N LEU A 294 3.86 -6.37 18.32
CA LEU A 294 3.84 -7.83 18.46
C LEU A 294 2.99 -8.37 17.32
N GLN A 295 3.62 -9.08 16.38
CA GLN A 295 2.95 -9.67 15.22
C GLN A 295 2.51 -11.10 15.51
N LEU A 296 1.24 -11.41 15.24
CA LEU A 296 0.67 -12.74 15.38
C LEU A 296 0.06 -13.17 14.04
N HIS A 297 0.60 -14.20 13.41
CA HIS A 297 0.04 -14.79 12.18
C HIS A 297 -1.09 -15.74 12.56
N ILE A 298 -2.32 -15.42 12.14
CA ILE A 298 -3.52 -16.09 12.63
C ILE A 298 -4.21 -16.97 11.59
N ALA A 299 -4.08 -16.64 10.31
CA ALA A 299 -4.73 -17.33 9.21
C ALA A 299 -4.10 -16.94 7.87
N ASN A 300 -4.57 -17.58 6.80
CA ASN A 300 -4.28 -17.18 5.44
C ASN A 300 -5.58 -17.08 4.63
N ASP A 301 -5.65 -16.09 3.75
CA ASP A 301 -6.78 -15.86 2.85
C ASP A 301 -6.37 -16.23 1.43
N GLY A 302 -7.12 -17.14 0.80
CA GLY A 302 -6.93 -17.52 -0.59
C GLY A 302 -8.05 -16.94 -1.46
N ILE A 303 -7.71 -16.38 -2.60
CA ILE A 303 -8.69 -15.90 -3.59
C ILE A 303 -8.68 -16.89 -4.75
N PRO A 304 -9.61 -17.87 -4.75
CA PRO A 304 -9.66 -18.88 -5.79
C PRO A 304 -10.10 -18.29 -7.13
N ILE A 305 -9.55 -18.84 -8.20
CA ILE A 305 -10.10 -18.71 -9.54
C ILE A 305 -11.03 -19.88 -9.78
N VAL A 306 -12.28 -19.57 -10.14
CA VAL A 306 -13.33 -20.58 -10.29
C VAL A 306 -14.00 -20.48 -11.65
N VAL A 307 -14.43 -21.64 -12.12
CA VAL A 307 -15.35 -21.81 -13.26
C VAL A 307 -16.55 -22.65 -12.84
N SER A 308 -17.58 -22.72 -13.68
CA SER A 308 -18.68 -23.65 -13.46
C SER A 308 -18.17 -25.09 -13.39
N ALA A 309 -18.81 -25.94 -12.57
CA ALA A 309 -18.60 -27.39 -12.59
C ALA A 309 -18.99 -28.04 -13.93
N GLU A 310 -19.76 -27.35 -14.78
CA GLU A 310 -20.05 -27.77 -16.15
C GLU A 310 -18.97 -27.35 -17.16
N ASN A 311 -17.93 -26.63 -16.74
CA ASN A 311 -16.77 -26.34 -17.58
C ASN A 311 -15.91 -27.60 -17.74
N ASP A 312 -15.72 -28.06 -18.98
CA ASP A 312 -15.07 -29.33 -19.31
C ASP A 312 -13.70 -29.17 -19.98
N PHE A 313 -13.18 -27.95 -20.10
CA PHE A 313 -11.95 -27.65 -20.85
C PHE A 313 -10.86 -26.95 -20.03
N LEU A 314 -11.20 -26.32 -18.90
CA LEU A 314 -10.22 -25.69 -18.00
C LEU A 314 -9.99 -26.51 -16.75
N THR A 315 -8.73 -26.86 -16.51
CA THR A 315 -8.25 -27.39 -15.22
C THR A 315 -7.30 -26.43 -14.51
N GLY A 316 -6.78 -25.44 -15.24
CA GLY A 316 -5.81 -24.48 -14.78
C GLY A 316 -5.46 -23.46 -15.86
N VAL A 317 -4.81 -22.38 -15.44
CA VAL A 317 -4.38 -21.28 -16.31
C VAL A 317 -3.00 -20.78 -15.85
N THR A 318 -2.22 -20.26 -16.79
CA THR A 318 -1.01 -19.51 -16.43
C THR A 318 -1.35 -18.07 -16.06
N THR A 319 -0.46 -17.37 -15.36
CA THR A 319 -0.63 -15.93 -15.08
C THR A 319 -0.82 -15.11 -16.36
N ASP A 320 -0.09 -15.42 -17.44
CA ASP A 320 -0.25 -14.72 -18.73
C ASP A 320 -1.60 -15.00 -19.41
N GLN A 321 -2.10 -16.24 -19.31
CA GLN A 321 -3.44 -16.57 -19.79
C GLN A 321 -4.50 -15.85 -18.95
N LEU A 322 -4.33 -15.80 -17.63
CA LEU A 322 -5.23 -15.13 -16.70
C LEU A 322 -5.33 -13.62 -17.00
N LYS A 323 -4.21 -12.95 -17.26
CA LYS A 323 -4.17 -11.54 -17.70
C LYS A 323 -5.02 -11.31 -18.94
N LYS A 324 -4.87 -12.16 -19.96
CA LYS A 324 -5.61 -12.07 -21.23
C LYS A 324 -7.11 -12.32 -21.03
N ILE A 325 -7.45 -13.38 -20.29
CA ILE A 325 -8.84 -13.74 -19.96
C ILE A 325 -9.55 -12.51 -19.41
N PHE A 326 -9.01 -11.92 -18.33
CA PHE A 326 -9.69 -10.83 -17.65
C PHE A 326 -9.53 -9.45 -18.30
N THR A 327 -8.90 -9.31 -19.48
CA THR A 327 -8.73 -7.99 -20.12
C THR A 327 -9.12 -7.95 -21.58
N THR A 328 -8.43 -8.69 -22.45
CA THR A 328 -8.51 -8.49 -23.90
C THR A 328 -9.22 -9.61 -24.64
N ALA A 329 -9.31 -10.81 -24.05
CA ALA A 329 -9.95 -11.95 -24.69
C ALA A 329 -11.47 -11.81 -24.64
N GLU A 330 -12.12 -12.03 -25.77
CA GLU A 330 -13.58 -12.15 -25.82
C GLU A 330 -13.97 -13.62 -25.71
N ASN A 331 -13.35 -14.48 -26.50
CA ASN A 331 -13.62 -15.90 -26.55
C ASN A 331 -12.46 -16.70 -25.95
N TRP A 332 -12.73 -17.91 -25.46
CA TRP A 332 -11.70 -18.78 -24.87
C TRP A 332 -10.57 -19.10 -25.86
N SER A 333 -10.90 -19.26 -27.15
CA SER A 333 -9.92 -19.47 -28.22
C SER A 333 -8.96 -18.30 -28.47
N ASP A 334 -9.29 -17.08 -28.01
CA ASP A 334 -8.39 -15.92 -28.13
C ASP A 334 -7.18 -16.03 -27.19
N VAL A 335 -7.32 -16.82 -26.12
CA VAL A 335 -6.28 -17.05 -25.11
C VAL A 335 -5.42 -18.24 -25.50
N ASP A 336 -6.07 -19.36 -25.84
CA ASP A 336 -5.42 -20.58 -26.31
C ASP A 336 -6.27 -21.18 -27.46
N PRO A 337 -5.72 -21.32 -28.69
CA PRO A 337 -6.46 -21.86 -29.83
C PRO A 337 -6.99 -23.29 -29.66
N SER A 338 -6.53 -24.04 -28.66
CA SER A 338 -7.05 -25.37 -28.33
C SER A 338 -8.34 -25.33 -27.49
N TRP A 339 -8.65 -24.18 -26.88
CA TRP A 339 -9.88 -23.96 -26.13
C TRP A 339 -11.06 -23.66 -27.08
N PRO A 340 -12.31 -23.89 -26.64
CA PRO A 340 -13.47 -23.70 -27.49
C PRO A 340 -13.65 -22.24 -27.94
N ASP A 341 -14.13 -22.04 -29.17
CA ASP A 341 -14.58 -20.71 -29.64
C ASP A 341 -15.95 -20.38 -29.03
N LYS A 342 -15.92 -20.12 -27.72
CA LYS A 342 -17.08 -19.79 -26.89
C LYS A 342 -16.82 -18.49 -26.15
N PRO A 343 -17.85 -17.69 -25.88
CA PRO A 343 -17.72 -16.44 -25.16
C PRO A 343 -17.27 -16.66 -23.72
N ILE A 344 -16.32 -15.84 -23.26
CA ILE A 344 -15.98 -15.73 -21.84
C ILE A 344 -17.02 -14.84 -21.16
N LEU A 345 -17.51 -15.27 -19.99
CA LEU A 345 -18.39 -14.48 -19.12
C LEU A 345 -17.64 -14.23 -17.80
N HIS A 346 -17.32 -12.97 -17.52
CA HIS A 346 -16.52 -12.62 -16.34
C HIS A 346 -17.43 -12.25 -15.18
N PHE A 347 -17.16 -12.81 -14.01
CA PHE A 347 -17.83 -12.48 -12.75
C PHE A 347 -16.76 -12.10 -11.74
N ILE A 348 -16.65 -10.81 -11.45
CA ILE A 348 -15.56 -10.27 -10.62
C ILE A 348 -16.11 -9.42 -9.49
N PRO A 349 -15.35 -9.20 -8.40
CA PRO A 349 -15.69 -8.21 -7.41
C PRO A 349 -15.77 -6.81 -8.06
N SER A 350 -16.54 -5.88 -7.49
CA SER A 350 -16.65 -4.52 -8.03
C SER A 350 -15.41 -3.65 -7.81
N GLY A 351 -15.39 -2.48 -8.45
CA GLY A 351 -14.25 -1.56 -8.46
C GLY A 351 -13.79 -1.04 -7.10
N ASP A 352 -14.67 -1.11 -6.10
CA ASP A 352 -14.40 -0.70 -4.71
C ASP A 352 -13.95 -1.88 -3.82
N SER A 353 -13.90 -3.10 -4.38
CA SER A 353 -13.54 -4.30 -3.65
C SER A 353 -12.03 -4.46 -3.50
N GLY A 354 -11.58 -4.58 -2.24
CA GLY A 354 -10.18 -4.92 -1.93
C GLY A 354 -9.75 -6.30 -2.43
N THR A 355 -10.68 -7.19 -2.78
CA THR A 355 -10.38 -8.47 -3.44
C THR A 355 -9.95 -8.25 -4.88
N LEU A 356 -10.61 -7.33 -5.60
CA LEU A 356 -10.21 -6.93 -6.95
C LEU A 356 -8.85 -6.22 -6.94
N ASP A 357 -8.64 -5.27 -6.03
CA ASP A 357 -7.34 -4.59 -5.92
C ASP A 357 -6.20 -5.58 -5.63
N PHE A 358 -6.43 -6.55 -4.73
CA PHE A 358 -5.44 -7.59 -4.43
C PHE A 358 -5.18 -8.51 -5.62
N PHE A 359 -6.22 -8.94 -6.33
CA PHE A 359 -6.08 -9.75 -7.54
C PHE A 359 -5.25 -9.00 -8.59
N VAL A 360 -5.57 -7.73 -8.85
CA VAL A 360 -4.87 -6.93 -9.85
C VAL A 360 -3.39 -6.79 -9.50
N ALA A 361 -3.07 -6.43 -8.26
CA ALA A 361 -1.70 -6.25 -7.80
C ALA A 361 -0.84 -7.51 -7.97
N ASN A 362 -1.40 -8.70 -7.72
CA ASN A 362 -0.65 -9.96 -7.80
C ASN A 362 -0.60 -10.54 -9.22
N VAL A 363 -1.65 -10.36 -10.02
CA VAL A 363 -1.68 -10.88 -11.40
C VAL A 363 -0.93 -9.96 -12.36
N PHE A 364 -1.10 -8.64 -12.24
CA PHE A 364 -0.53 -7.66 -13.16
C PHE A 364 0.76 -7.02 -12.65
N GLY A 365 1.13 -7.26 -11.38
CA GLY A 365 2.25 -6.60 -10.73
C GLY A 365 1.86 -5.24 -10.18
N THR A 366 2.84 -4.56 -9.59
CA THR A 366 2.64 -3.28 -8.89
C THR A 366 3.58 -2.19 -9.34
N THR A 367 4.56 -2.51 -10.18
CA THR A 367 5.55 -1.56 -10.69
C THR A 367 5.36 -1.31 -12.17
N LEU A 368 5.77 -0.12 -12.61
CA LEU A 368 5.76 0.23 -14.03
C LEU A 368 6.71 -0.69 -14.84
N GLU A 369 7.84 -1.10 -14.25
CA GLU A 369 8.83 -1.96 -14.92
C GLU A 369 8.28 -3.34 -15.31
N GLU A 370 7.27 -3.83 -14.58
CA GLU A 370 6.61 -5.12 -14.84
C GLU A 370 5.56 -5.04 -15.98
N GLN A 371 5.21 -3.84 -16.44
CA GLN A 371 4.13 -3.64 -17.40
C GLN A 371 4.63 -3.73 -18.85
N ASP A 372 3.75 -4.23 -19.73
CA ASP A 372 4.05 -4.29 -21.16
C ASP A 372 4.29 -2.87 -21.73
N PRO A 373 5.22 -2.69 -22.70
CA PRO A 373 5.53 -1.37 -23.24
C PRO A 373 4.32 -0.61 -23.80
N ALA A 374 3.35 -1.31 -24.39
CA ALA A 374 2.13 -0.70 -24.89
C ALA A 374 1.23 -0.19 -23.74
N ASP A 375 1.11 -0.97 -22.67
CA ASP A 375 0.34 -0.64 -21.49
C ASP A 375 1.00 0.52 -20.73
N LEU A 376 2.33 0.54 -20.63
CA LEU A 376 3.09 1.69 -20.12
C LEU A 376 2.81 2.96 -20.89
N ILE A 377 2.85 2.92 -22.23
CA ILE A 377 2.54 4.08 -23.06
C ILE A 377 1.11 4.55 -22.79
N ALA A 378 0.14 3.63 -22.68
CA ALA A 378 -1.25 3.98 -22.39
C ALA A 378 -1.44 4.58 -20.99
N MET A 379 -0.90 3.93 -19.94
CA MET A 379 -0.93 4.39 -18.55
C MET A 379 -0.32 5.78 -18.43
N LEU A 380 0.89 5.96 -18.97
CA LEU A 380 1.59 7.24 -18.91
C LEU A 380 0.88 8.28 -19.77
N SER A 381 0.38 7.95 -20.97
CA SER A 381 -0.33 8.94 -21.79
C SER A 381 -1.63 9.42 -21.14
N ALA A 382 -2.34 8.55 -20.41
CA ALA A 382 -3.56 8.89 -19.69
C ALA A 382 -3.29 9.74 -18.42
N ASN A 383 -2.12 9.58 -17.81
CA ASN A 383 -1.77 10.20 -16.52
C ASN A 383 -0.67 11.27 -16.60
N VAL A 384 -0.05 11.48 -17.77
CA VAL A 384 0.76 12.64 -18.04
C VAL A 384 -0.19 13.82 -17.99
N SER A 385 -0.06 14.61 -16.92
CA SER A 385 -0.69 15.92 -16.82
C SER A 385 -0.46 16.61 -18.16
N SER A 386 -1.54 16.98 -18.85
CA SER A 386 -1.46 17.81 -20.04
C SER A 386 -0.84 19.14 -19.62
N GLY A 387 0.50 19.20 -19.68
CA GLY A 387 1.25 20.43 -19.57
C GLY A 387 0.60 21.39 -20.57
N ARG A 388 0.10 22.51 -20.06
CA ARG A 388 -0.81 23.47 -20.71
C ARG A 388 -0.36 24.05 -22.05
N LEU A 389 0.73 23.56 -22.64
CA LEU A 389 1.30 24.03 -23.89
C LEU A 389 1.01 23.15 -25.12
N ARG A 390 0.41 21.96 -25.00
CA ARG A 390 -0.04 21.19 -26.19
C ARG A 390 -1.53 21.31 -26.52
N ALA A 391 -2.35 21.87 -25.63
CA ALA A 391 -3.73 22.24 -25.96
C ALA A 391 -3.82 23.39 -27.00
N LEU A 392 -2.70 24.03 -27.34
CA LEU A 392 -2.60 25.06 -28.38
C LEU A 392 -2.15 24.54 -29.75
N GLU A 393 -1.78 23.25 -29.88
CA GLU A 393 -1.43 22.63 -31.17
C GLU A 393 -2.55 21.75 -31.74
N ALA A 394 -3.66 21.56 -31.02
CA ALA A 394 -4.84 20.87 -31.51
C ALA A 394 -5.89 21.82 -32.15
N ASP A 395 -5.65 23.14 -32.13
CA ASP A 395 -6.55 24.18 -32.64
C ASP A 395 -5.87 25.13 -33.68
N THR A 396 -4.90 24.61 -34.45
CA THR A 396 -4.38 25.30 -35.66
C THR A 396 -4.32 24.40 -36.87
#